data_AF-A0A947HMT5-F1
#
_entry.id   AF-A0A947HMT5-F1
#
_cell.length_a   1.000
_cell.length_b   1.000
_cell.length_c   1.000
_cell.angle_alpha   90.00
_cell.angle_beta   90.00
_cell.angle_gamma   90.00
#
_symmetry.space_group_name_H-M   'P 1'
#
loop_
_entity.id
_entity.type
_entity.pdbx_description
1 polymer ?
#
loop_
_entity_poly.entity_id
_entity_poly.type
_entity_poly.pdbx_seq_one_letter_code
_entity_poly.pdbx_strand_id
1 'polypeptide(L)'
;MRTALTITFVVCIGLGGCETPDDATCATCTDSGGFVFDPGTVPDTHSGSDTASPEVASPDVSVGVDTETTPDVHAPDIALPDTVVPDTVVPDTVVPDTVVPDTAGPDTYLPDVPDTTPVDTQEADTSEPDVTLIDTFIPACGNGKLDAGEACDKAIASGDGACPTECPDPSDPCKQGVVAGSADGCSAYCDVEPVTAPIEGDGCCPPQATVKEDADCKATCGDGKVGFGEECDGTNLNGKTCASFGYTSGSLVCLGDCSSSTLTCPNSHLILYEFVPNILIVDDLRRVRWHPSGDMALILGVGGKVIRYDPVTKGISLALTLPGQATDLAAHPDGTHYLVVGNSTDGKTPKVWRLDVDLETLDVTSTELPLALTGTPAVVIHTRDESEMAFVVGTWTPGGGAYHNRVYLIDEDAIVNSRVYVGSAGLQGVMWVPAASGLYATSPAVVTSEGVNGKGFQTWILETNVQIPGTGTNSFGNAGRGAFRPGGTYGLVAGTSSNIVYVFTGGDWQKTYLGTNNGGSPTAVSWRPDGSRALVVAGSTGSPVEAKVWDHRPSGPGSYNAATWTDVSIAGFGNPPYNGDFDSDLLDVDWRPGSLCDEGLMVGSDNGSAFSPTLGLLVRFWDQDDPDCD
;
A
#
# COMPACT_ATOMS: atom_id res chain seq x y z
N MET A 1 -19.93 -6.33 31.77
CA MET A 1 -19.32 -5.26 32.59
C MET A 1 -17.86 -5.15 32.17
N ARG A 2 -17.38 -3.98 31.76
CA ARG A 2 -15.95 -3.74 31.49
C ARG A 2 -15.48 -2.65 32.45
N THR A 3 -14.34 -2.87 33.11
CA THR A 3 -13.77 -1.93 34.07
C THR A 3 -12.90 -0.93 33.31
N ALA A 4 -13.14 0.37 33.48
CA ALA A 4 -12.29 1.39 32.89
C ALA A 4 -10.96 1.49 33.65
N LEU A 5 -9.84 1.51 32.91
CA LEU A 5 -8.52 1.77 33.46
C LEU A 5 -8.18 3.26 33.27
N THR A 6 -8.45 4.07 34.29
CA THR A 6 -8.10 5.51 34.27
C THR A 6 -6.62 5.70 34.54
N ILE A 7 -5.86 6.17 33.55
CA ILE A 7 -4.47 6.60 33.71
C ILE A 7 -4.46 8.12 33.89
N THR A 8 -3.99 8.59 35.04
CA THR A 8 -3.86 10.02 35.34
C THR A 8 -2.41 10.46 35.16
N PHE A 9 -2.16 11.31 34.17
CA PHE A 9 -0.87 12.00 34.02
C PHE A 9 -0.83 13.23 34.94
N VAL A 10 0.19 13.34 35.77
CA VAL A 10 0.45 14.52 36.61
C VAL A 10 1.63 15.29 36.02
N VAL A 11 1.38 16.54 35.60
CA VAL A 11 2.41 17.43 35.04
C VAL A 11 2.83 18.45 36.10
N CYS A 12 4.02 18.28 36.68
CA CYS A 12 4.56 19.20 37.67
C CYS A 12 5.17 20.45 37.02
N ILE A 13 4.37 21.52 36.87
CA ILE A 13 4.85 22.82 36.38
C ILE A 13 5.49 23.59 37.55
N GLY A 14 6.82 23.67 37.57
CA GLY A 14 7.59 24.26 38.67
C GLY A 14 7.54 25.79 38.72
N LEU A 15 6.53 26.37 39.37
CA LEU A 15 6.44 27.80 39.68
C LEU A 15 5.86 28.06 41.08
N GLY A 16 6.70 28.50 42.02
CA GLY A 16 6.29 28.95 43.36
C GLY A 16 6.82 28.06 44.48
N GLY A 17 7.29 28.68 45.58
CA GLY A 17 7.92 27.97 46.69
C GLY A 17 6.93 27.45 47.74
N CYS A 18 7.32 26.39 48.44
CA CYS A 18 6.65 25.91 49.65
C CYS A 18 7.30 26.54 50.89
N GLU A 19 6.50 27.13 51.78
CA GLU A 19 6.93 27.54 53.12
C GLU A 19 6.24 26.63 54.16
N THR A 20 7.00 26.20 55.18
CA THR A 20 6.63 25.29 56.29
C THR A 20 6.53 23.78 55.95
N PRO A 21 6.73 22.86 56.93
CA PRO A 21 7.15 21.47 56.64
C PRO A 21 6.06 20.39 56.58
N ASP A 22 4.78 20.74 56.78
CA ASP A 22 3.71 19.77 57.07
C ASP A 22 2.72 19.54 55.89
N ASP A 23 3.15 19.72 54.63
CA ASP A 23 2.33 19.40 53.45
C ASP A 23 2.72 18.05 52.82
N ALA A 24 1.72 17.17 52.66
CA ALA A 24 1.91 15.80 52.17
C ALA A 24 2.06 15.69 50.64
N THR A 25 1.99 16.79 49.89
CA THR A 25 1.96 16.78 48.41
C THR A 25 3.32 16.72 47.72
N CYS A 26 4.44 16.99 48.42
CA CYS A 26 5.79 16.95 47.81
C CYS A 26 6.43 15.56 47.71
N ALA A 27 5.80 14.51 48.25
CA ALA A 27 6.46 13.21 48.48
C ALA A 27 6.63 12.31 47.23
N THR A 28 6.13 12.70 46.06
CA THR A 28 5.98 11.81 44.89
C THR A 28 6.92 12.09 43.71
N CYS A 29 7.92 12.97 43.86
CA CYS A 29 8.71 13.50 42.75
C CYS A 29 10.21 13.10 42.76
N THR A 30 10.58 11.93 43.31
CA THR A 30 12.00 11.53 43.46
C THR A 30 12.39 10.15 42.94
N ASP A 31 11.46 9.30 42.48
CA ASP A 31 11.75 7.95 41.96
C ASP A 31 11.31 7.74 40.50
N SER A 32 12.00 8.40 39.57
CA SER A 32 11.97 8.05 38.13
C SER A 32 13.27 8.48 37.45
N GLY A 33 14.12 7.52 37.06
CA GLY A 33 15.46 7.81 36.55
C GLY A 33 15.45 8.48 35.16
N GLY A 34 15.99 9.70 35.08
CA GLY A 34 16.21 10.44 33.83
C GLY A 34 17.64 10.97 33.73
N PHE A 35 18.27 10.83 32.55
CA PHE A 35 19.61 11.36 32.29
C PHE A 35 19.57 12.89 32.18
N VAL A 36 20.46 13.58 32.91
CA VAL A 36 20.67 15.02 32.79
C VAL A 36 21.88 15.29 31.90
N PHE A 37 21.69 16.06 30.83
CA PHE A 37 22.78 16.63 30.02
C PHE A 37 23.23 17.97 30.61
N ASP A 38 24.54 18.20 30.65
CA ASP A 38 25.16 19.45 31.12
C ASP A 38 25.52 20.39 29.94
N PRO A 39 24.87 21.56 29.80
CA PRO A 39 25.16 22.54 28.75
C PRO A 39 26.35 23.45 29.12
N GLY A 40 27.56 22.93 28.97
CA GLY A 40 28.81 23.63 29.32
C GLY A 40 29.10 24.90 28.51
N THR A 41 28.91 26.07 29.15
CA THR A 41 29.70 27.32 29.03
C THR A 41 30.01 27.92 27.65
N VAL A 42 29.56 29.16 27.42
CA VAL A 42 30.21 30.13 26.52
C VAL A 42 30.88 31.23 27.37
N PRO A 43 32.17 31.58 27.14
CA PRO A 43 32.88 32.52 27.99
C PRO A 43 32.75 33.98 27.52
N ASP A 44 32.07 34.82 28.30
CA ASP A 44 32.08 36.27 28.12
C ASP A 44 33.26 36.90 28.89
N THR A 45 34.14 37.61 28.18
CA THR A 45 35.29 38.31 28.80
C THR A 45 34.89 39.71 29.25
N HIS A 46 35.15 40.09 30.50
CA HIS A 46 35.58 41.45 30.88
C HIS A 46 36.27 41.45 32.26
N SER A 47 37.06 42.49 32.54
CA SER A 47 37.99 42.54 33.69
C SER A 47 37.47 43.35 34.89
N GLY A 48 37.71 42.85 36.10
CA GLY A 48 37.48 43.53 37.39
C GLY A 48 38.21 42.79 38.51
N SER A 49 38.78 43.50 39.48
CA SER A 49 39.78 42.94 40.41
C SER A 49 39.28 42.68 41.84
N ASP A 50 40.10 41.88 42.55
CA ASP A 50 40.38 41.94 43.99
C ASP A 50 39.52 41.18 45.04
N THR A 51 40.15 40.10 45.52
CA THR A 51 40.44 39.78 46.95
C THR A 51 39.52 38.86 47.79
N ALA A 52 40.23 38.10 48.66
CA ALA A 52 39.82 37.43 49.91
C ALA A 52 39.05 36.09 49.85
N SER A 53 39.79 35.02 50.15
CA SER A 53 39.37 33.75 50.79
C SER A 53 39.65 33.87 52.32
N PRO A 54 39.42 32.86 53.22
CA PRO A 54 38.96 31.47 53.04
C PRO A 54 37.76 31.14 54.00
N GLU A 55 37.48 29.98 54.63
CA GLU A 55 38.17 28.67 54.83
C GLU A 55 37.16 27.59 55.34
N VAL A 56 37.53 26.30 55.31
CA VAL A 56 37.05 25.18 56.19
C VAL A 56 35.56 24.73 56.08
N ALA A 57 35.19 23.44 56.04
CA ALA A 57 35.94 22.17 55.80
C ALA A 57 34.98 20.99 55.47
N SER A 58 35.53 19.88 54.96
CA SER A 58 34.90 18.54 54.92
C SER A 58 35.11 17.78 56.24
N PRO A 59 34.31 16.73 56.56
CA PRO A 59 34.56 15.34 56.09
C PRO A 59 33.26 14.54 55.77
N ASP A 60 33.21 13.24 55.43
CA ASP A 60 34.03 12.27 54.67
C ASP A 60 33.32 10.86 54.77
N VAL A 61 33.89 9.78 54.22
CA VAL A 61 33.61 8.34 54.52
C VAL A 61 32.42 7.64 53.79
N SER A 62 32.67 7.32 52.52
CA SER A 62 32.60 5.98 51.87
C SER A 62 31.46 4.95 52.11
N VAL A 63 30.87 4.52 50.98
CA VAL A 63 30.75 3.14 50.44
C VAL A 63 30.25 1.98 51.34
N GLY A 64 29.17 1.33 50.88
CA GLY A 64 28.81 -0.06 51.14
C GLY A 64 28.04 -0.65 49.95
N VAL A 65 28.26 -1.92 49.61
CA VAL A 65 27.67 -2.61 48.45
C VAL A 65 27.02 -3.92 48.91
N ASP A 66 26.06 -4.42 48.10
CA ASP A 66 25.94 -5.81 47.63
C ASP A 66 24.63 -6.61 47.89
N THR A 67 24.38 -7.53 46.95
CA THR A 67 23.45 -8.68 46.93
C THR A 67 21.93 -8.52 46.72
N GLU A 68 21.41 -9.43 45.88
CA GLU A 68 20.00 -9.57 45.45
C GLU A 68 19.17 -10.46 46.39
N THR A 69 17.84 -10.37 46.31
CA THR A 69 16.94 -11.55 46.32
C THR A 69 15.70 -11.29 45.47
N THR A 70 15.33 -12.24 44.61
CA THR A 70 14.06 -12.23 43.85
C THR A 70 13.00 -13.13 44.51
N PRO A 71 11.71 -12.75 44.48
CA PRO A 71 10.60 -13.66 44.80
C PRO A 71 9.82 -14.12 43.56
N ASP A 72 9.45 -15.39 43.56
CA ASP A 72 8.59 -16.06 42.58
C ASP A 72 7.09 -15.68 42.75
N VAL A 73 6.31 -15.74 41.67
CA VAL A 73 4.86 -15.48 41.65
C VAL A 73 4.12 -16.50 40.77
N HIS A 74 3.17 -17.22 41.38
CA HIS A 74 2.44 -18.31 40.72
C HIS A 74 1.48 -17.83 39.62
N ALA A 75 1.39 -18.59 38.54
CA ALA A 75 0.37 -18.42 37.51
C ALA A 75 -1.01 -18.99 37.96
N PRO A 76 -2.14 -18.32 37.64
CA PRO A 76 -3.48 -18.88 37.78
C PRO A 76 -3.93 -19.61 36.50
N ASP A 77 -4.63 -20.73 36.66
CA ASP A 77 -5.27 -21.44 35.54
C ASP A 77 -6.37 -20.60 34.87
N ILE A 78 -6.45 -20.66 33.55
CA ILE A 78 -7.57 -20.12 32.76
C ILE A 78 -8.24 -21.27 32.02
N ALA A 79 -9.53 -21.48 32.29
CA ALA A 79 -10.34 -22.46 31.57
C ALA A 79 -10.72 -21.96 30.17
N LEU A 80 -10.53 -22.81 29.16
CA LEU A 80 -10.96 -22.55 27.79
C LEU A 80 -12.49 -22.69 27.65
N PRO A 81 -13.19 -21.77 26.97
CA PRO A 81 -14.58 -21.97 26.57
C PRO A 81 -14.67 -22.76 25.25
N ASP A 82 -15.64 -23.68 25.15
CA ASP A 82 -15.89 -24.45 23.92
C ASP A 82 -16.34 -23.54 22.75
N THR A 83 -15.70 -23.69 21.60
CA THR A 83 -16.12 -23.08 20.33
C THR A 83 -17.09 -23.99 19.59
N VAL A 84 -18.37 -23.58 19.50
CA VAL A 84 -19.36 -24.26 18.68
C VAL A 84 -19.15 -23.90 17.21
N VAL A 85 -18.74 -24.89 16.40
CA VAL A 85 -18.59 -24.75 14.94
C VAL A 85 -19.97 -24.88 14.26
N PRO A 86 -20.37 -23.97 13.36
CA PRO A 86 -21.56 -24.15 12.52
C PRO A 86 -21.30 -25.14 11.38
N ASP A 87 -22.19 -26.13 11.20
CA ASP A 87 -22.11 -27.08 10.08
C ASP A 87 -22.27 -26.39 8.72
N THR A 88 -21.26 -26.50 7.86
CA THR A 88 -21.34 -26.14 6.44
C THR A 88 -21.74 -27.34 5.60
N VAL A 89 -22.91 -27.27 4.95
CA VAL A 89 -23.44 -28.36 4.12
C VAL A 89 -22.70 -28.43 2.79
N VAL A 90 -21.84 -29.45 2.63
CA VAL A 90 -21.16 -29.76 1.36
C VAL A 90 -22.10 -30.58 0.46
N PRO A 91 -22.25 -30.25 -0.85
CA PRO A 91 -22.99 -31.09 -1.78
C PRO A 91 -22.24 -32.40 -2.11
N ASP A 92 -22.93 -33.54 -2.02
CA ASP A 92 -22.36 -34.86 -2.32
C ASP A 92 -21.84 -34.98 -3.76
N THR A 93 -20.58 -35.40 -3.91
CA THR A 93 -20.05 -35.96 -5.16
C THR A 93 -19.82 -37.47 -5.00
N VAL A 94 -20.45 -38.26 -5.86
CA VAL A 94 -20.50 -39.72 -5.72
C VAL A 94 -19.19 -40.35 -6.20
N VAL A 95 -18.41 -40.90 -5.28
CA VAL A 95 -17.23 -41.72 -5.57
C VAL A 95 -17.64 -43.19 -5.72
N PRO A 96 -17.34 -43.87 -6.85
CA PRO A 96 -17.58 -45.31 -6.97
C PRO A 96 -16.55 -46.13 -6.17
N ASP A 97 -17.02 -47.16 -5.45
CA ASP A 97 -16.16 -48.11 -4.75
C ASP A 97 -15.16 -48.79 -5.70
N THR A 98 -13.90 -48.90 -5.26
CA THR A 98 -12.92 -49.84 -5.83
C THR A 98 -12.43 -50.78 -4.73
N VAL A 99 -12.52 -52.08 -5.01
CA VAL A 99 -12.33 -53.14 -4.01
C VAL A 99 -10.84 -53.40 -3.79
N VAL A 100 -10.39 -53.38 -2.53
CA VAL A 100 -9.02 -53.77 -2.15
C VAL A 100 -8.90 -55.30 -2.12
N PRO A 101 -7.99 -55.91 -2.88
CA PRO A 101 -7.58 -57.31 -2.69
C PRO A 101 -6.35 -57.38 -1.77
N ASP A 102 -6.38 -58.25 -0.76
CA ASP A 102 -5.16 -58.63 -0.03
C ASP A 102 -4.14 -59.27 -0.98
N THR A 103 -2.86 -58.96 -0.82
CA THR A 103 -1.75 -59.76 -1.37
C THR A 103 -0.55 -59.69 -0.43
N ALA A 104 0.09 -60.83 -0.17
CA ALA A 104 1.13 -60.97 0.84
C ALA A 104 2.47 -60.32 0.43
N GLY A 105 3.23 -59.86 1.44
CA GLY A 105 4.58 -59.32 1.23
C GLY A 105 5.60 -60.40 0.83
N PRO A 106 6.64 -60.07 0.03
CA PRO A 106 7.70 -61.00 -0.33
C PRO A 106 8.64 -61.29 0.86
N ASP A 107 9.19 -62.50 0.87
CA ASP A 107 10.16 -62.95 1.89
C ASP A 107 11.56 -62.37 1.62
N THR A 108 12.35 -62.16 2.68
CA THR A 108 13.70 -61.54 2.58
C THR A 108 14.81 -62.57 2.71
N TYR A 109 15.56 -62.79 1.62
CA TYR A 109 16.78 -63.59 1.61
C TYR A 109 17.98 -62.77 1.13
N LEU A 110 19.08 -62.85 1.89
CA LEU A 110 20.37 -62.27 1.52
C LEU A 110 21.08 -63.15 0.46
N PRO A 111 21.96 -62.59 -0.37
CA PRO A 111 22.81 -63.36 -1.27
C PRO A 111 23.94 -64.06 -0.49
N ASP A 112 24.16 -65.35 -0.77
CA ASP A 112 25.33 -66.08 -0.27
C ASP A 112 26.61 -65.70 -1.02
N VAL A 113 27.74 -65.78 -0.31
CA VAL A 113 29.07 -65.37 -0.79
C VAL A 113 29.75 -66.50 -1.57
N PRO A 114 30.42 -66.25 -2.71
CA PRO A 114 31.12 -67.29 -3.46
C PRO A 114 32.37 -67.77 -2.71
N ASP A 115 32.44 -69.07 -2.40
CA ASP A 115 33.64 -69.72 -1.87
C ASP A 115 34.68 -69.93 -3.00
N THR A 116 35.96 -69.80 -2.65
CA THR A 116 37.08 -69.79 -3.60
C THR A 116 38.12 -70.85 -3.24
N THR A 117 38.16 -71.94 -4.03
CA THR A 117 39.27 -72.89 -4.02
C THR A 117 39.80 -73.14 -5.43
N PRO A 118 41.13 -73.20 -5.67
CA PRO A 118 41.69 -73.26 -7.02
C PRO A 118 41.79 -74.67 -7.58
N VAL A 119 41.92 -74.74 -8.90
CA VAL A 119 42.23 -75.94 -9.70
C VAL A 119 43.54 -76.59 -9.24
N ASP A 120 43.53 -77.92 -9.04
CA ASP A 120 44.73 -78.76 -9.07
C ASP A 120 44.92 -79.36 -10.48
N THR A 121 46.16 -79.52 -10.91
CA THR A 121 46.52 -79.85 -12.29
C THR A 121 47.15 -81.24 -12.39
N GLN A 122 46.48 -82.17 -13.09
CA GLN A 122 47.14 -83.37 -13.65
C GLN A 122 46.74 -83.61 -15.11
N GLU A 123 47.50 -84.50 -15.75
CA GLU A 123 47.75 -84.48 -17.19
C GLU A 123 46.67 -85.17 -18.05
N ALA A 124 46.82 -85.03 -19.37
CA ALA A 124 45.97 -85.66 -20.37
C ALA A 124 46.12 -87.19 -20.40
N ASP A 125 45.03 -87.87 -20.74
CA ASP A 125 45.06 -89.20 -21.35
C ASP A 125 44.38 -89.13 -22.73
N THR A 126 44.83 -89.96 -23.68
CA THR A 126 44.52 -89.82 -25.10
C THR A 126 43.81 -91.04 -25.68
N SER A 127 42.49 -90.92 -25.89
CA SER A 127 41.75 -91.86 -26.74
C SER A 127 40.50 -91.23 -27.37
N GLU A 128 40.55 -90.99 -28.68
CA GLU A 128 39.33 -90.89 -29.51
C GLU A 128 38.69 -92.29 -29.66
N PRO A 129 37.38 -92.34 -29.92
CA PRO A 129 36.97 -93.01 -31.15
C PRO A 129 35.92 -92.23 -31.97
N ASP A 130 36.18 -92.12 -33.28
CA ASP A 130 35.24 -91.61 -34.30
C ASP A 130 34.14 -92.65 -34.62
N VAL A 131 32.85 -92.25 -34.47
CA VAL A 131 31.73 -92.76 -35.29
C VAL A 131 30.64 -91.68 -35.48
N THR A 132 30.67 -90.97 -36.62
CA THR A 132 29.57 -90.41 -37.44
C THR A 132 28.24 -89.88 -36.82
N LEU A 133 27.75 -88.75 -37.36
CA LEU A 133 26.46 -88.12 -37.05
C LEU A 133 25.23 -89.03 -37.24
N ILE A 134 24.24 -88.88 -36.36
CA ILE A 134 22.83 -88.74 -36.75
C ILE A 134 22.30 -87.42 -36.17
N ASP A 135 21.70 -86.60 -37.04
CA ASP A 135 21.07 -85.33 -36.72
C ASP A 135 19.76 -85.54 -35.94
N THR A 136 19.59 -84.83 -34.81
CA THR A 136 18.28 -84.59 -34.19
C THR A 136 18.34 -83.38 -33.25
N PHE A 137 17.81 -82.24 -33.68
CA PHE A 137 17.63 -81.01 -32.90
C PHE A 137 18.90 -80.44 -32.23
N ILE A 138 19.83 -80.00 -33.09
CA ILE A 138 20.44 -78.69 -32.83
C ILE A 138 19.35 -77.64 -33.16
N PRO A 139 18.95 -76.73 -32.25
CA PRO A 139 18.06 -75.62 -32.60
C PRO A 139 18.77 -74.76 -33.65
N ALA A 140 18.21 -74.76 -34.86
CA ALA A 140 18.90 -74.35 -36.07
C ALA A 140 18.30 -73.04 -36.59
N CYS A 141 18.68 -71.94 -35.94
CA CYS A 141 18.08 -70.63 -36.14
C CYS A 141 17.88 -70.22 -37.62
N GLY A 142 16.62 -70.04 -38.02
CA GLY A 142 16.21 -69.84 -39.42
C GLY A 142 15.73 -71.12 -40.12
N ASN A 143 15.17 -72.09 -39.37
CA ASN A 143 14.55 -73.29 -39.92
C ASN A 143 13.04 -73.12 -40.21
N GLY A 144 12.42 -72.04 -39.74
CA GLY A 144 11.01 -71.71 -39.97
C GLY A 144 10.06 -72.24 -38.90
N LYS A 145 10.57 -72.53 -37.69
CA LYS A 145 9.80 -72.95 -36.50
C LYS A 145 10.45 -72.35 -35.26
N LEU A 146 9.63 -72.08 -34.25
CA LEU A 146 10.09 -71.75 -32.91
C LEU A 146 10.42 -73.05 -32.16
N ASP A 147 11.71 -73.41 -32.05
CA ASP A 147 12.13 -74.62 -31.35
C ASP A 147 12.39 -74.37 -29.84
N ALA A 148 12.41 -75.45 -29.05
CA ALA A 148 12.49 -75.37 -27.60
C ALA A 148 13.86 -74.86 -27.10
N GLY A 149 13.93 -73.57 -26.77
CA GLY A 149 15.15 -72.86 -26.36
C GLY A 149 15.41 -71.59 -27.18
N GLU A 150 14.68 -71.40 -28.28
CA GLU A 150 14.67 -70.16 -29.06
C GLU A 150 13.58 -69.22 -28.52
N ALA A 151 13.81 -67.90 -28.63
CA ALA A 151 12.79 -66.88 -28.39
C ALA A 151 11.98 -66.57 -29.66
N CYS A 152 12.59 -66.80 -30.83
CA CYS A 152 12.03 -66.51 -32.15
C CYS A 152 12.78 -67.28 -33.24
N ASP A 153 12.23 -67.38 -34.45
CA ASP A 153 12.92 -67.86 -35.65
C ASP A 153 12.85 -66.84 -36.80
N LYS A 154 13.99 -66.62 -37.47
CA LYS A 154 14.16 -65.59 -38.51
C LYS A 154 13.64 -65.97 -39.91
N ALA A 155 13.22 -67.22 -40.11
CA ALA A 155 12.56 -67.68 -41.34
C ALA A 155 11.02 -67.73 -41.21
N ILE A 156 10.47 -67.58 -40.00
CA ILE A 156 9.06 -67.22 -39.80
C ILE A 156 8.87 -65.75 -40.17
N ALA A 157 8.15 -65.50 -41.27
CA ALA A 157 8.08 -64.16 -41.88
C ALA A 157 7.22 -63.13 -41.11
N SER A 158 6.29 -63.57 -40.26
CA SER A 158 5.44 -62.73 -39.39
C SER A 158 4.57 -63.58 -38.48
N GLY A 159 4.13 -63.04 -37.34
CA GLY A 159 3.26 -63.71 -36.38
C GLY A 159 4.00 -64.43 -35.25
N ASP A 160 3.29 -65.27 -34.50
CA ASP A 160 3.82 -65.95 -33.31
C ASP A 160 5.10 -66.74 -33.63
N GLY A 161 6.19 -66.40 -32.92
CA GLY A 161 7.51 -66.99 -33.11
C GLY A 161 8.39 -66.33 -34.18
N ALA A 162 7.92 -65.33 -34.92
CA ALA A 162 8.80 -64.52 -35.79
C ALA A 162 9.76 -63.65 -34.95
N CYS A 163 11.01 -63.48 -35.39
CA CYS A 163 11.93 -62.56 -34.72
C CYS A 163 11.50 -61.09 -34.90
N PRO A 164 11.33 -60.31 -33.82
CA PRO A 164 10.96 -58.90 -33.93
C PRO A 164 12.10 -58.10 -34.57
N THR A 165 11.77 -57.34 -35.60
CA THR A 165 12.67 -56.34 -36.21
C THR A 165 12.46 -54.94 -35.65
N GLU A 166 11.25 -54.69 -35.14
CA GLU A 166 10.76 -53.47 -34.50
C GLU A 166 9.83 -53.92 -33.35
N CYS A 167 9.71 -53.13 -32.30
CA CYS A 167 8.85 -53.40 -31.16
C CYS A 167 7.80 -52.29 -31.03
N PRO A 168 6.56 -52.59 -30.63
CA PRO A 168 5.54 -51.56 -30.41
C PRO A 168 5.86 -50.78 -29.13
N ASP A 169 5.72 -49.46 -29.18
CA ASP A 169 5.96 -48.63 -28.01
C ASP A 169 4.89 -48.87 -26.91
N PRO A 170 5.30 -48.89 -25.63
CA PRO A 170 4.40 -48.91 -24.48
C PRO A 170 3.36 -47.77 -24.46
N SER A 171 2.30 -47.96 -23.69
CA SER A 171 1.32 -46.89 -23.39
C SER A 171 1.81 -45.86 -22.36
N ASP A 172 3.09 -45.91 -21.99
CA ASP A 172 3.77 -45.04 -21.03
C ASP A 172 4.88 -44.34 -21.81
N PRO A 173 4.78 -43.02 -22.07
CA PRO A 173 5.68 -42.31 -22.98
C PRO A 173 7.14 -42.31 -22.48
N CYS A 174 7.37 -42.53 -21.18
CA CYS A 174 8.73 -42.65 -20.65
C CYS A 174 9.36 -44.04 -20.83
N LYS A 175 8.82 -44.88 -21.71
CA LYS A 175 9.34 -46.20 -22.05
C LYS A 175 9.26 -46.46 -23.55
N GLN A 176 10.31 -47.04 -24.11
CA GLN A 176 10.42 -47.38 -25.53
C GLN A 176 10.52 -48.89 -25.73
N GLY A 177 9.96 -49.41 -26.83
CA GLY A 177 10.08 -50.83 -27.18
C GLY A 177 11.41 -51.10 -27.90
N VAL A 178 12.30 -51.92 -27.32
CA VAL A 178 13.61 -52.23 -27.91
C VAL A 178 13.77 -53.71 -28.24
N VAL A 179 14.41 -54.03 -29.37
CA VAL A 179 14.76 -55.42 -29.74
C VAL A 179 16.03 -55.81 -28.99
N ALA A 180 15.89 -56.60 -27.93
CA ALA A 180 17.00 -57.20 -27.20
C ALA A 180 17.35 -58.57 -27.80
N GLY A 181 18.59 -59.04 -27.60
CA GLY A 181 19.08 -60.32 -28.11
C GLY A 181 19.55 -60.28 -29.58
N SER A 182 19.37 -61.37 -30.33
CA SER A 182 19.81 -61.47 -31.73
C SER A 182 18.90 -62.35 -32.57
N ALA A 183 18.44 -61.82 -33.70
CA ALA A 183 17.65 -62.59 -34.68
C ALA A 183 18.49 -63.67 -35.38
N ASP A 184 19.81 -63.48 -35.53
CA ASP A 184 20.70 -64.49 -36.10
C ASP A 184 21.02 -65.63 -35.12
N GLY A 185 20.89 -65.38 -33.81
CA GLY A 185 20.98 -66.36 -32.73
C GLY A 185 19.63 -66.82 -32.16
N CYS A 186 18.52 -66.47 -32.82
CA CYS A 186 17.14 -66.83 -32.45
C CYS A 186 16.77 -66.54 -30.99
N SER A 187 17.35 -65.46 -30.48
CA SER A 187 17.18 -64.95 -29.11
C SER A 187 16.60 -63.53 -29.09
N ALA A 188 16.10 -63.03 -30.21
CA ALA A 188 15.50 -61.70 -30.29
C ALA A 188 14.12 -61.66 -29.61
N TYR A 189 13.93 -60.69 -28.72
CA TYR A 189 12.65 -60.43 -28.04
C TYR A 189 12.47 -58.92 -27.85
N CYS A 190 11.24 -58.48 -27.59
CA CYS A 190 10.98 -57.10 -27.23
C CYS A 190 11.16 -56.90 -25.72
N ASP A 191 12.14 -56.08 -25.35
CA ASP A 191 12.32 -55.57 -23.99
C ASP A 191 11.75 -54.13 -23.90
N VAL A 192 11.60 -53.63 -22.68
CA VAL A 192 11.03 -52.30 -22.41
C VAL A 192 12.01 -51.48 -21.57
N GLU A 193 12.77 -50.62 -22.25
CA GLU A 193 13.74 -49.74 -21.62
C GLU A 193 13.14 -48.35 -21.33
N PRO A 194 13.56 -47.67 -20.24
CA PRO A 194 13.15 -46.31 -19.96
C PRO A 194 13.76 -45.33 -20.97
N VAL A 195 13.01 -44.28 -21.31
CA VAL A 195 13.55 -43.15 -22.07
C VAL A 195 14.49 -42.35 -21.15
N THR A 196 15.76 -42.21 -21.54
CA THR A 196 16.80 -41.54 -20.73
C THR A 196 17.32 -40.22 -21.31
N ALA A 197 16.85 -39.83 -22.49
CA ALA A 197 17.23 -38.60 -23.19
C ALA A 197 15.98 -37.74 -23.40
N PRO A 198 16.04 -36.41 -23.18
CA PRO A 198 14.90 -35.52 -23.35
C PRO A 198 14.54 -35.34 -24.83
N ILE A 199 13.24 -35.25 -25.13
CA ILE A 199 12.69 -35.10 -26.49
C ILE A 199 11.47 -34.17 -26.43
N GLU A 200 11.65 -32.94 -26.90
CA GLU A 200 10.62 -31.87 -26.88
C GLU A 200 9.27 -32.31 -27.46
N GLY A 201 8.28 -32.55 -26.59
CA GLY A 201 6.89 -32.82 -26.96
C GLY A 201 6.52 -34.29 -27.15
N ASP A 202 7.27 -35.25 -26.59
CA ASP A 202 6.94 -36.68 -26.64
C ASP A 202 6.03 -37.17 -25.49
N GLY A 203 5.82 -36.34 -24.45
CA GLY A 203 5.02 -36.67 -23.27
C GLY A 203 5.79 -37.28 -22.09
N CYS A 204 7.13 -37.38 -22.16
CA CYS A 204 7.98 -37.89 -21.09
C CYS A 204 8.81 -36.80 -20.39
N CYS A 205 9.06 -36.99 -19.09
CA CYS A 205 10.15 -36.32 -18.38
C CYS A 205 11.17 -37.36 -17.89
N PRO A 206 12.29 -37.58 -18.60
CA PRO A 206 13.33 -38.53 -18.20
C PRO A 206 13.94 -38.20 -16.82
N PRO A 207 14.41 -39.18 -16.02
CA PRO A 207 14.89 -38.95 -14.64
C PRO A 207 16.14 -38.07 -14.45
N GLN A 208 16.66 -37.44 -15.49
CA GLN A 208 17.75 -36.44 -15.46
C GLN A 208 17.46 -35.21 -16.34
N ALA A 209 16.31 -35.15 -17.02
CA ALA A 209 15.91 -34.01 -17.82
C ALA A 209 15.41 -32.87 -16.93
N THR A 210 15.58 -31.63 -17.39
CA THR A 210 14.97 -30.45 -16.77
C THR A 210 13.97 -29.79 -17.71
N VAL A 211 13.10 -28.95 -17.15
CA VAL A 211 12.19 -28.02 -17.87
C VAL A 211 12.84 -27.03 -18.84
N LYS A 212 14.15 -27.12 -19.04
CA LYS A 212 14.93 -26.35 -20.03
C LYS A 212 15.38 -27.22 -21.21
N GLU A 213 15.43 -28.53 -21.01
CA GLU A 213 15.88 -29.52 -21.99
C GLU A 213 14.68 -30.32 -22.54
N ASP A 214 13.60 -30.40 -21.76
CA ASP A 214 12.34 -31.04 -22.12
C ASP A 214 11.14 -30.18 -21.73
N ALA A 215 10.09 -30.18 -22.55
CA ALA A 215 8.86 -29.43 -22.34
C ALA A 215 7.79 -30.22 -21.55
N ASP A 216 7.91 -31.55 -21.51
CA ASP A 216 6.99 -32.42 -20.78
C ASP A 216 7.42 -32.65 -19.31
N CYS A 217 8.57 -32.09 -18.92
CA CYS A 217 8.95 -31.94 -17.52
C CYS A 217 8.11 -30.87 -16.79
N LYS A 218 7.95 -31.06 -15.47
CA LYS A 218 7.16 -30.14 -14.62
C LYS A 218 8.04 -29.06 -13.98
N ALA A 219 7.65 -27.80 -14.17
CA ALA A 219 8.21 -26.63 -13.49
C ALA A 219 8.20 -26.83 -11.97
N THR A 220 9.33 -26.51 -11.31
CA THR A 220 9.60 -26.87 -9.91
C THR A 220 10.42 -25.75 -9.27
N CYS A 221 9.72 -24.70 -8.85
CA CYS A 221 10.35 -23.50 -8.31
C CYS A 221 11.26 -23.77 -7.09
N GLY A 222 12.48 -23.25 -7.14
CA GLY A 222 13.52 -23.40 -6.12
C GLY A 222 14.65 -24.39 -6.47
N ASP A 223 14.76 -24.82 -7.72
CA ASP A 223 15.79 -25.74 -8.24
C ASP A 223 17.10 -25.01 -8.62
N GLY A 224 17.03 -23.69 -8.82
CA GLY A 224 18.13 -22.81 -9.25
C GLY A 224 18.18 -22.53 -10.76
N LYS A 225 17.31 -23.15 -11.58
CA LYS A 225 17.26 -23.02 -13.04
C LYS A 225 15.88 -22.57 -13.49
N VAL A 226 15.81 -21.52 -14.30
CA VAL A 226 14.55 -21.09 -14.91
C VAL A 226 14.13 -22.06 -16.01
N GLY A 227 12.98 -22.70 -15.83
CA GLY A 227 12.34 -23.64 -16.74
C GLY A 227 11.27 -23.04 -17.64
N PHE A 228 10.64 -23.90 -18.44
CA PHE A 228 9.52 -23.55 -19.29
C PHE A 228 8.30 -23.12 -18.45
N GLY A 229 7.87 -21.87 -18.63
CA GLY A 229 6.75 -21.25 -17.90
C GLY A 229 7.15 -20.50 -16.63
N GLU A 230 8.40 -20.62 -16.16
CA GLU A 230 8.93 -19.86 -15.02
C GLU A 230 9.51 -18.52 -15.48
N GLU A 231 9.38 -17.47 -14.67
CA GLU A 231 9.96 -16.16 -14.99
C GLU A 231 11.40 -16.01 -14.50
N CYS A 232 11.71 -16.71 -13.41
CA CYS A 232 12.96 -16.71 -12.65
C CYS A 232 12.99 -17.98 -11.77
N ASP A 233 14.11 -18.26 -11.10
CA ASP A 233 14.17 -19.21 -9.99
C ASP A 233 15.12 -18.68 -8.90
N GLY A 234 14.61 -18.40 -7.70
CA GLY A 234 15.43 -17.94 -6.57
C GLY A 234 16.30 -16.72 -6.90
N THR A 235 17.62 -16.89 -6.99
CA THR A 235 18.58 -15.84 -7.41
C THR A 235 18.81 -15.76 -8.92
N ASN A 236 18.30 -16.73 -9.69
CA ASN A 236 18.41 -16.82 -11.14
C ASN A 236 17.25 -16.06 -11.81
N LEU A 237 17.39 -14.74 -11.89
CA LEU A 237 16.34 -13.81 -12.36
C LEU A 237 16.11 -13.84 -13.89
N ASN A 238 16.50 -14.90 -14.60
CA ASN A 238 16.44 -15.03 -16.08
C ASN A 238 17.07 -13.84 -16.84
N GLY A 239 18.06 -13.17 -16.23
CA GLY A 239 18.64 -11.93 -16.76
C GLY A 239 17.74 -10.69 -16.70
N LYS A 240 16.52 -10.80 -16.16
CA LYS A 240 15.65 -9.65 -15.84
C LYS A 240 16.27 -8.80 -14.73
N THR A 241 15.94 -7.52 -14.75
CA THR A 241 16.30 -6.55 -13.71
C THR A 241 15.13 -5.60 -13.47
N CYS A 242 15.20 -4.75 -12.46
CA CYS A 242 14.22 -3.66 -12.28
C CYS A 242 14.08 -2.77 -13.54
N ALA A 243 15.15 -2.55 -14.30
CA ALA A 243 15.10 -1.81 -15.56
C ALA A 243 14.34 -2.55 -16.68
N SER A 244 14.19 -3.88 -16.61
CA SER A 244 13.34 -4.66 -17.52
C SER A 244 11.84 -4.35 -17.35
N PHE A 245 11.45 -3.80 -16.19
CA PHE A 245 10.09 -3.38 -15.85
C PHE A 245 9.93 -1.85 -15.81
N GLY A 246 10.94 -1.09 -16.27
CA GLY A 246 10.91 0.38 -16.37
C GLY A 246 11.56 1.16 -15.23
N TYR A 247 11.96 0.50 -14.14
CA TYR A 247 12.54 1.17 -12.97
C TYR A 247 14.02 1.53 -13.14
N THR A 248 14.42 2.70 -12.63
CA THR A 248 15.78 3.26 -12.81
C THR A 248 16.87 2.59 -11.95
N SER A 249 16.49 1.80 -10.94
CA SER A 249 17.42 1.16 -9.99
C SER A 249 16.75 -0.01 -9.26
N GLY A 250 17.48 -0.67 -8.34
CA GLY A 250 16.93 -1.65 -7.41
C GLY A 250 17.50 -3.05 -7.53
N SER A 251 16.83 -4.02 -6.91
CA SER A 251 17.06 -5.45 -7.12
C SER A 251 15.71 -6.13 -7.31
N LEU A 252 15.59 -6.95 -8.36
CA LEU A 252 14.40 -7.76 -8.61
C LEU A 252 14.51 -9.04 -7.75
N VAL A 253 13.38 -9.55 -7.25
CA VAL A 253 13.33 -10.78 -6.44
C VAL A 253 12.47 -11.82 -7.16
N CYS A 254 12.82 -13.10 -7.03
CA CYS A 254 11.95 -14.19 -7.45
C CYS A 254 11.08 -14.65 -6.28
N LEU A 255 9.78 -14.83 -6.51
CA LEU A 255 8.86 -15.36 -5.49
C LEU A 255 8.86 -16.89 -5.47
N GLY A 256 8.25 -17.47 -4.43
CA GLY A 256 8.16 -18.93 -4.25
C GLY A 256 7.25 -19.66 -5.25
N ASP A 257 6.59 -18.92 -6.15
CA ASP A 257 5.83 -19.42 -7.31
C ASP A 257 6.59 -19.22 -8.64
N CYS A 258 7.82 -18.69 -8.57
CA CYS A 258 8.70 -18.37 -9.70
C CYS A 258 8.17 -17.26 -10.65
N SER A 259 7.35 -16.36 -10.11
CA SER A 259 7.05 -15.04 -10.69
C SER A 259 8.08 -13.97 -10.29
N SER A 260 8.21 -12.92 -11.10
CA SER A 260 9.10 -11.78 -10.82
C SER A 260 8.45 -10.77 -9.87
N SER A 261 9.02 -10.54 -8.68
CA SER A 261 8.60 -9.45 -7.79
C SER A 261 9.43 -8.19 -7.97
N THR A 262 8.73 -7.08 -8.17
CA THR A 262 9.26 -5.72 -8.29
C THR A 262 9.23 -4.94 -6.97
N LEU A 263 8.79 -5.55 -5.85
CA LEU A 263 8.65 -4.91 -4.54
C LEU A 263 9.97 -4.29 -4.02
N THR A 264 11.12 -4.87 -4.39
CA THR A 264 12.46 -4.38 -4.04
C THR A 264 13.11 -3.51 -5.14
N CYS A 265 12.32 -3.07 -6.12
CA CYS A 265 12.70 -2.05 -7.11
C CYS A 265 12.23 -0.67 -6.66
N PRO A 266 13.13 0.27 -6.29
CA PRO A 266 12.74 1.62 -5.92
C PRO A 266 11.95 2.32 -7.04
N ASN A 267 10.91 3.04 -6.64
CA ASN A 267 9.88 3.64 -7.49
C ASN A 267 8.89 2.65 -8.12
N SER A 268 8.61 1.51 -7.46
CA SER A 268 7.47 0.64 -7.77
C SER A 268 6.16 1.44 -7.78
N HIS A 269 5.84 2.08 -6.65
CA HIS A 269 4.96 3.24 -6.45
C HIS A 269 3.65 3.26 -7.25
N LEU A 270 3.03 2.11 -7.49
CA LEU A 270 1.79 2.09 -8.26
C LEU A 270 0.60 2.42 -7.37
N ILE A 271 0.12 3.67 -7.45
CA ILE A 271 -1.23 3.98 -7.00
C ILE A 271 -2.21 3.26 -7.94
N LEU A 272 -2.98 2.32 -7.38
CA LEU A 272 -4.08 1.68 -8.08
C LEU A 272 -5.36 2.51 -7.93
N TYR A 273 -6.20 2.48 -8.96
CA TYR A 273 -7.40 3.32 -9.08
C TYR A 273 -8.64 2.49 -9.42
N GLU A 274 -9.65 2.54 -8.56
CA GLU A 274 -10.94 1.84 -8.68
C GLU A 274 -12.07 2.87 -8.76
N PHE A 275 -12.75 2.93 -9.91
CA PHE A 275 -13.95 3.76 -10.07
C PHE A 275 -15.09 3.21 -9.19
N VAL A 276 -15.66 4.05 -8.34
CA VAL A 276 -16.77 3.67 -7.46
C VAL A 276 -18.10 4.13 -8.11
N PRO A 277 -18.97 3.22 -8.58
CA PRO A 277 -20.14 3.60 -9.37
C PRO A 277 -21.19 4.37 -8.56
N ASN A 278 -21.29 5.68 -8.81
CA ASN A 278 -22.21 6.58 -8.11
C ASN A 278 -23.54 6.84 -8.85
N ILE A 279 -23.93 5.98 -9.80
CA ILE A 279 -25.10 6.16 -10.68
C ILE A 279 -26.44 6.40 -9.95
N LEU A 280 -26.54 6.03 -8.67
CA LEU A 280 -27.71 6.29 -7.82
C LEU A 280 -27.76 7.73 -7.27
N ILE A 281 -26.65 8.48 -7.31
CA ILE A 281 -26.49 9.80 -6.70
C ILE A 281 -25.96 10.81 -7.72
N VAL A 282 -26.87 11.27 -8.57
CA VAL A 282 -26.68 12.36 -9.55
C VAL A 282 -26.39 13.69 -8.84
N ASP A 283 -25.13 14.06 -8.69
CA ASP A 283 -24.64 15.37 -8.21
C ASP A 283 -23.16 15.52 -8.59
N ASP A 284 -22.66 16.76 -8.62
CA ASP A 284 -21.26 17.06 -8.89
C ASP A 284 -20.43 16.92 -7.60
N LEU A 285 -19.53 15.94 -7.57
CA LEU A 285 -18.82 15.56 -6.34
C LEU A 285 -17.63 16.51 -6.12
N ARG A 286 -17.77 17.39 -5.13
CA ARG A 286 -16.89 18.54 -4.92
C ARG A 286 -15.87 18.33 -3.80
N ARG A 287 -16.23 17.63 -2.72
CA ARG A 287 -15.34 17.38 -1.57
C ARG A 287 -15.44 15.96 -1.06
N VAL A 288 -14.38 15.50 -0.42
CA VAL A 288 -14.36 14.25 0.35
C VAL A 288 -13.56 14.45 1.64
N ARG A 289 -14.11 14.01 2.77
CA ARG A 289 -13.40 13.98 4.05
C ARG A 289 -13.68 12.67 4.78
N TRP A 290 -12.61 11.97 5.14
CA TRP A 290 -12.73 10.78 5.97
C TRP A 290 -13.15 11.12 7.40
N HIS A 291 -13.83 10.18 8.05
CA HIS A 291 -14.02 10.21 9.49
C HIS A 291 -12.68 9.87 10.19
N PRO A 292 -12.32 10.49 11.33
CA PRO A 292 -11.04 10.24 11.99
C PRO A 292 -10.75 8.78 12.38
N SER A 293 -11.77 7.92 12.51
CA SER A 293 -11.59 6.48 12.74
C SER A 293 -11.27 5.67 11.48
N GLY A 294 -11.48 6.22 10.28
CA GLY A 294 -11.33 5.51 9.01
C GLY A 294 -12.51 4.61 8.61
N ASP A 295 -13.59 4.52 9.40
CA ASP A 295 -14.73 3.62 9.13
C ASP A 295 -15.73 4.12 8.08
N MET A 296 -15.64 5.40 7.71
CA MET A 296 -16.44 6.00 6.63
C MET A 296 -15.80 7.28 6.11
N ALA A 297 -16.23 7.73 4.93
CA ALA A 297 -16.02 9.11 4.48
C ALA A 297 -17.34 9.79 4.17
N LEU A 298 -17.39 11.12 4.34
CA LEU A 298 -18.42 11.96 3.74
C LEU A 298 -17.92 12.60 2.46
N ILE A 299 -18.74 12.52 1.43
CA ILE A 299 -18.56 13.13 0.12
C ILE A 299 -19.66 14.18 -0.08
N LEU A 300 -19.30 15.34 -0.60
CA LEU A 300 -20.18 16.50 -0.73
C LEU A 300 -20.49 16.81 -2.20
N GLY A 301 -21.77 16.78 -2.56
CA GLY A 301 -22.28 17.24 -3.85
C GLY A 301 -22.54 18.75 -3.88
N VAL A 302 -22.35 19.39 -5.04
CA VAL A 302 -22.66 20.83 -5.26
C VAL A 302 -24.13 21.14 -4.94
N GLY A 303 -25.05 20.24 -5.28
CA GLY A 303 -26.47 20.30 -4.98
C GLY A 303 -26.85 20.07 -3.51
N GLY A 304 -25.86 20.00 -2.61
CA GLY A 304 -26.07 19.86 -1.17
C GLY A 304 -26.28 18.42 -0.70
N LYS A 305 -26.09 17.42 -1.57
CA LYS A 305 -26.12 16.01 -1.15
C LYS A 305 -24.90 15.68 -0.31
N VAL A 306 -25.14 14.96 0.78
CA VAL A 306 -24.12 14.39 1.64
C VAL A 306 -24.18 12.88 1.49
N ILE A 307 -23.08 12.30 1.04
CA ILE A 307 -22.96 10.91 0.64
C ILE A 307 -22.01 10.22 1.61
N ARG A 308 -22.41 9.11 2.21
CA ARG A 308 -21.54 8.25 3.02
C ARG A 308 -20.90 7.20 2.11
N TYR A 309 -19.57 7.14 2.10
CA TYR A 309 -18.80 6.01 1.58
C TYR A 309 -18.50 5.04 2.71
N ASP A 310 -18.65 3.75 2.43
CA ASP A 310 -18.32 2.64 3.33
C ASP A 310 -17.11 1.86 2.74
N PRO A 311 -15.94 1.84 3.42
CA PRO A 311 -14.77 1.13 2.93
C PRO A 311 -14.91 -0.39 2.96
N VAL A 312 -15.78 -0.96 3.80
CA VAL A 312 -15.94 -2.41 3.96
C VAL A 312 -16.74 -3.00 2.79
N THR A 313 -17.83 -2.34 2.38
CA THR A 313 -18.59 -2.72 1.18
C THR A 313 -18.09 -2.07 -0.10
N LYS A 314 -17.14 -1.11 0.00
CA LYS A 314 -16.76 -0.15 -1.05
C LYS A 314 -17.93 0.62 -1.66
N GLY A 315 -19.08 0.65 -0.98
CA GLY A 315 -20.33 1.21 -1.46
C GLY A 315 -20.50 2.68 -1.11
N ILE A 316 -21.51 3.32 -1.72
CA ILE A 316 -22.01 4.63 -1.29
C ILE A 316 -23.50 4.60 -0.97
N SER A 317 -23.91 5.49 -0.08
CA SER A 317 -25.31 5.77 0.25
C SER A 317 -25.54 7.27 0.39
N LEU A 318 -26.76 7.73 0.09
CA LEU A 318 -27.15 9.10 0.40
C LEU A 318 -27.47 9.19 1.90
N ALA A 319 -26.64 9.89 2.66
CA ALA A 319 -26.86 10.09 4.09
C ALA A 319 -27.96 11.16 4.31
N LEU A 320 -27.83 12.33 3.68
CA LEU A 320 -28.83 13.40 3.72
C LEU A 320 -28.69 14.38 2.55
N THR A 321 -29.64 15.30 2.42
CA THR A 321 -29.57 16.43 1.48
C THR A 321 -29.79 17.73 2.24
N LEU A 322 -28.86 18.67 2.11
CA LEU A 322 -28.89 19.98 2.77
C LEU A 322 -29.84 20.96 2.04
N PRO A 323 -30.42 21.95 2.75
CA PRO A 323 -31.36 22.92 2.18
C PRO A 323 -30.65 24.05 1.42
N GLY A 324 -29.78 23.70 0.46
CA GLY A 324 -28.97 24.67 -0.28
C GLY A 324 -27.87 24.04 -1.13
N GLN A 325 -27.05 24.90 -1.74
CA GLN A 325 -25.83 24.48 -2.43
C GLN A 325 -24.67 24.42 -1.43
N ALA A 326 -23.82 23.40 -1.54
CA ALA A 326 -22.69 23.22 -0.65
C ALA A 326 -21.34 23.47 -1.37
N THR A 327 -20.38 24.04 -0.66
CA THR A 327 -19.11 24.53 -1.23
C THR A 327 -17.89 23.88 -0.59
N ASP A 328 -17.96 23.56 0.70
CA ASP A 328 -16.85 22.93 1.42
C ASP A 328 -17.28 22.02 2.58
N LEU A 329 -16.43 21.07 2.94
CA LEU A 329 -16.60 20.06 3.99
C LEU A 329 -15.30 19.93 4.81
N ALA A 330 -15.43 19.86 6.14
CA ALA A 330 -14.37 19.48 7.06
C ALA A 330 -14.90 18.48 8.11
N ALA A 331 -14.06 17.55 8.56
CA ALA A 331 -14.34 16.67 9.70
C ALA A 331 -13.77 17.28 10.98
N HIS A 332 -14.49 17.18 12.11
CA HIS A 332 -13.95 17.54 13.42
C HIS A 332 -12.94 16.47 13.88
N PRO A 333 -11.82 16.82 14.54
CA PRO A 333 -10.76 15.86 14.89
C PRO A 333 -11.21 14.67 15.76
N ASP A 334 -12.22 14.83 16.61
CA ASP A 334 -12.78 13.75 17.44
C ASP A 334 -13.83 12.87 16.73
N GLY A 335 -14.20 13.21 15.49
CA GLY A 335 -15.19 12.50 14.68
C GLY A 335 -16.66 12.77 15.00
N THR A 336 -16.99 13.43 16.12
CA THR A 336 -18.39 13.65 16.56
C THR A 336 -19.26 14.38 15.55
N HIS A 337 -18.66 15.19 14.69
CA HIS A 337 -19.37 15.92 13.63
C HIS A 337 -18.47 16.29 12.46
N TYR A 338 -19.12 16.67 11.35
CA TYR A 338 -18.53 17.44 10.26
C TYR A 338 -19.13 18.84 10.23
N LEU A 339 -18.45 19.76 9.54
CA LEU A 339 -18.99 21.06 9.16
C LEU A 339 -19.06 21.19 7.64
N VAL A 340 -20.20 21.66 7.15
CA VAL A 340 -20.40 22.04 5.74
C VAL A 340 -20.73 23.53 5.66
N VAL A 341 -20.13 24.21 4.68
CA VAL A 341 -20.47 25.59 4.34
C VAL A 341 -20.95 25.71 2.91
N GLY A 342 -21.85 26.68 2.69
CA GLY A 342 -22.44 26.93 1.38
C GLY A 342 -23.47 28.05 1.42
N ASN A 343 -24.49 27.96 0.58
CA ASN A 343 -25.55 28.96 0.46
C ASN A 343 -26.91 28.27 0.49
N SER A 344 -27.95 28.96 0.97
CA SER A 344 -29.33 28.45 0.95
C SER A 344 -29.84 28.22 -0.48
N THR A 345 -31.05 27.69 -0.64
CA THR A 345 -31.72 27.52 -1.94
C THR A 345 -31.88 28.81 -2.77
N ASP A 346 -31.61 29.99 -2.20
CA ASP A 346 -31.54 31.27 -2.93
C ASP A 346 -30.20 31.53 -3.66
N GLY A 347 -29.19 30.68 -3.43
CA GLY A 347 -27.83 30.79 -3.96
C GLY A 347 -27.03 32.00 -3.45
N LYS A 348 -27.45 32.65 -2.36
CA LYS A 348 -26.91 33.95 -1.91
C LYS A 348 -26.81 34.14 -0.41
N THR A 349 -27.71 33.53 0.36
CA THR A 349 -27.70 33.59 1.82
C THR A 349 -26.69 32.57 2.34
N PRO A 350 -25.56 32.98 2.95
CA PRO A 350 -24.55 32.04 3.46
C PRO A 350 -25.14 31.14 4.54
N LYS A 351 -24.67 29.89 4.58
CA LYS A 351 -25.08 28.86 5.53
C LYS A 351 -23.89 28.07 6.05
N VAL A 352 -24.04 27.59 7.28
CA VAL A 352 -23.19 26.57 7.91
C VAL A 352 -24.11 25.49 8.46
N TRP A 353 -23.78 24.25 8.18
CA TRP A 353 -24.47 23.09 8.73
C TRP A 353 -23.47 22.23 9.49
N ARG A 354 -23.78 21.94 10.76
CA ARG A 354 -23.12 20.90 11.54
C ARG A 354 -23.79 19.57 11.20
N LEU A 355 -22.98 18.57 10.88
CA LEU A 355 -23.44 17.22 10.58
C LEU A 355 -23.02 16.30 11.72
N ASP A 356 -23.92 16.06 12.68
CA ASP A 356 -23.65 15.22 13.85
C ASP A 356 -23.65 13.74 13.46
N VAL A 357 -22.60 13.03 13.90
CA VAL A 357 -22.36 11.61 13.61
C VAL A 357 -22.69 10.77 14.85
N ASP A 358 -23.53 9.76 14.68
CA ASP A 358 -23.71 8.73 15.70
C ASP A 358 -22.51 7.77 15.67
N LEU A 359 -21.74 7.71 16.75
CA LEU A 359 -20.48 6.96 16.79
C LEU A 359 -20.65 5.43 16.91
N GLU A 360 -21.87 4.90 17.05
CA GLU A 360 -22.15 3.46 17.06
C GLU A 360 -22.68 2.96 15.70
N THR A 361 -23.49 3.76 15.01
CA THR A 361 -24.14 3.40 13.72
C THR A 361 -23.50 4.07 12.49
N LEU A 362 -22.75 5.16 12.72
CA LEU A 362 -22.23 6.08 11.71
C LEU A 362 -23.35 6.72 10.87
N ASP A 363 -24.57 6.80 11.40
CA ASP A 363 -25.65 7.61 10.84
C ASP A 363 -25.36 9.10 11.05
N VAL A 364 -25.83 9.93 10.12
CA VAL A 364 -25.54 11.37 10.09
C VAL A 364 -26.83 12.17 10.11
N THR A 365 -26.90 13.14 11.02
CA THR A 365 -27.99 14.13 11.09
C THR A 365 -27.45 15.54 10.79
N SER A 366 -28.31 16.53 10.52
CA SER A 366 -27.86 17.89 10.17
C SER A 366 -28.58 18.98 10.95
N THR A 367 -27.80 19.89 11.52
CA THR A 367 -28.25 21.09 12.25
C THR A 367 -27.73 22.34 11.51
N GLU A 368 -28.61 23.25 11.11
CA GLU A 368 -28.20 24.56 10.59
C GLU A 368 -27.79 25.48 11.75
N LEU A 369 -26.56 26.01 11.71
CA LEU A 369 -26.07 26.91 12.76
C LEU A 369 -26.60 28.34 12.54
N PRO A 370 -27.05 29.07 13.58
CA PRO A 370 -27.72 30.37 13.49
C PRO A 370 -26.77 31.57 13.19
N LEU A 371 -25.73 31.33 12.39
CA LEU A 371 -24.60 32.24 12.19
C LEU A 371 -24.90 33.38 11.20
N ALA A 372 -24.75 34.62 11.66
CA ALA A 372 -24.96 35.84 10.87
C ALA A 372 -23.78 36.16 9.92
N LEU A 373 -23.45 35.23 9.02
CA LEU A 373 -22.37 35.37 8.05
C LEU A 373 -22.69 36.40 6.95
N THR A 374 -21.67 36.83 6.20
CA THR A 374 -21.80 37.81 5.11
C THR A 374 -20.96 37.42 3.91
N GLY A 375 -21.56 37.39 2.72
CA GLY A 375 -20.88 36.96 1.49
C GLY A 375 -20.82 35.46 1.31
N THR A 376 -20.39 35.01 0.13
CA THR A 376 -20.41 33.60 -0.28
C THR A 376 -19.34 32.81 0.48
N PRO A 377 -19.68 31.73 1.21
CA PRO A 377 -18.68 30.88 1.86
C PRO A 377 -17.92 30.04 0.83
N ALA A 378 -16.61 29.87 1.06
CA ALA A 378 -15.69 29.19 0.15
C ALA A 378 -14.84 28.11 0.84
N VAL A 379 -14.55 28.27 2.15
CA VAL A 379 -13.69 27.38 2.93
C VAL A 379 -14.28 27.16 4.33
N VAL A 380 -14.21 25.92 4.82
CA VAL A 380 -14.33 25.59 6.25
C VAL A 380 -13.20 24.67 6.68
N ILE A 381 -12.60 24.95 7.84
CA ILE A 381 -11.64 24.06 8.53
C ILE A 381 -11.83 24.14 10.05
N HIS A 382 -11.59 23.05 10.75
CA HIS A 382 -11.47 23.04 12.22
C HIS A 382 -10.06 23.50 12.65
N THR A 383 -9.90 23.99 13.88
CA THR A 383 -8.59 24.02 14.54
C THR A 383 -8.05 22.61 14.76
N ARG A 384 -6.74 22.51 15.03
CA ARG A 384 -6.07 21.26 15.40
C ARG A 384 -6.04 21.01 16.91
N ASP A 385 -6.26 22.05 17.71
CA ASP A 385 -5.96 22.05 19.13
C ASP A 385 -7.24 21.72 19.91
N GLU A 386 -7.33 20.50 20.43
CA GLU A 386 -8.54 19.79 20.93
C GLU A 386 -9.26 20.43 22.15
N SER A 387 -8.92 21.65 22.53
CA SER A 387 -9.40 22.31 23.76
C SER A 387 -10.47 23.39 23.56
N GLU A 388 -10.70 23.87 22.32
CA GLU A 388 -11.71 24.88 21.99
C GLU A 388 -12.39 24.50 20.66
N MET A 389 -13.73 24.63 20.54
CA MET A 389 -14.52 24.23 19.35
C MET A 389 -14.40 25.26 18.21
N ALA A 390 -13.21 25.82 18.05
CA ALA A 390 -12.87 26.85 17.10
C ALA A 390 -12.83 26.30 15.66
N PHE A 391 -13.71 26.80 14.80
CA PHE A 391 -13.62 26.56 13.37
C PHE A 391 -13.61 27.86 12.57
N VAL A 392 -13.02 27.79 11.38
CA VAL A 392 -12.81 28.93 10.51
C VAL A 392 -13.70 28.84 9.28
N VAL A 393 -14.62 29.79 9.13
CA VAL A 393 -15.41 29.98 7.90
C VAL A 393 -14.89 31.16 7.11
N GLY A 394 -14.46 30.88 5.89
CA GLY A 394 -13.99 31.87 4.95
C GLY A 394 -15.06 32.27 3.93
N THR A 395 -15.39 33.56 3.85
CA THR A 395 -16.35 34.12 2.89
C THR A 395 -15.75 35.25 2.05
N TRP A 396 -16.39 35.59 0.92
CA TRP A 396 -16.02 36.78 0.14
C TRP A 396 -17.22 37.66 -0.24
N THR A 397 -16.99 38.96 -0.35
CA THR A 397 -17.94 39.92 -0.95
C THR A 397 -17.23 40.86 -1.94
N PRO A 398 -17.81 41.15 -3.12
CA PRO A 398 -17.29 42.17 -4.03
C PRO A 398 -17.69 43.56 -3.51
N GLY A 399 -16.69 44.35 -3.07
CA GLY A 399 -16.89 45.64 -2.43
C GLY A 399 -16.24 46.79 -3.20
N GLY A 400 -17.03 47.53 -4.00
CA GLY A 400 -16.64 48.85 -4.53
C GLY A 400 -15.39 48.89 -5.45
N GLY A 401 -14.90 47.75 -5.93
CA GLY A 401 -13.68 47.64 -6.74
C GLY A 401 -12.56 46.79 -6.11
N ALA A 402 -12.75 46.28 -4.89
CA ALA A 402 -11.90 45.28 -4.25
C ALA A 402 -12.74 44.07 -3.78
N TYR A 403 -12.08 42.97 -3.45
CA TYR A 403 -12.72 41.82 -2.82
C TYR A 403 -12.42 41.85 -1.32
N HIS A 404 -13.46 41.70 -0.50
CA HIS A 404 -13.30 41.57 0.94
C HIS A 404 -13.42 40.09 1.30
N ASN A 405 -12.29 39.47 1.61
CA ASN A 405 -12.23 38.11 2.12
C ASN A 405 -12.36 38.18 3.63
N ARG A 406 -13.45 37.65 4.18
CA ARG A 406 -13.71 37.66 5.61
C ARG A 406 -13.49 36.26 6.18
N VAL A 407 -12.75 36.20 7.27
CA VAL A 407 -12.46 34.97 8.00
C VAL A 407 -13.14 35.10 9.35
N TYR A 408 -14.10 34.22 9.60
CA TYR A 408 -14.83 34.11 10.86
C TYR A 408 -14.21 33.00 11.70
N LEU A 409 -13.93 33.28 12.97
CA LEU A 409 -13.66 32.26 13.99
C LEU A 409 -14.95 32.05 14.76
N ILE A 410 -15.43 30.81 14.79
CA ILE A 410 -16.70 30.41 15.41
C ILE A 410 -16.40 29.35 16.45
N ASP A 411 -17.06 29.45 17.60
CA ASP A 411 -17.01 28.50 18.71
C ASP A 411 -18.45 28.02 18.97
N GLU A 412 -18.67 26.71 19.03
CA GLU A 412 -20.00 26.06 18.97
C GLU A 412 -20.94 26.61 17.87
N ASP A 413 -21.83 27.55 18.23
CA ASP A 413 -22.81 28.20 17.36
C ASP A 413 -22.62 29.73 17.22
N ALA A 414 -21.54 30.26 17.80
CA ALA A 414 -21.33 31.69 18.03
C ALA A 414 -20.05 32.23 17.36
N ILE A 415 -20.16 33.39 16.68
CA ILE A 415 -19.01 34.08 16.09
C ILE A 415 -18.20 34.76 17.21
N VAL A 416 -17.11 34.12 17.65
CA VAL A 416 -16.19 34.68 18.67
C VAL A 416 -15.22 35.71 18.09
N ASN A 417 -14.87 35.61 16.80
CA ASN A 417 -14.01 36.61 16.14
C ASN A 417 -14.34 36.73 14.64
N SER A 418 -14.01 37.86 14.02
CA SER A 418 -13.95 37.94 12.55
C SER A 418 -12.98 39.00 12.08
N ARG A 419 -12.29 38.73 10.97
CA ARG A 419 -11.29 39.63 10.37
C ARG A 419 -11.52 39.75 8.87
N VAL A 420 -11.20 40.91 8.31
CA VAL A 420 -11.41 41.23 6.88
C VAL A 420 -10.08 41.57 6.21
N TYR A 421 -9.79 40.83 5.15
CA TYR A 421 -8.62 40.97 4.29
C TYR A 421 -9.08 41.57 2.96
N VAL A 422 -8.49 42.71 2.59
CA VAL A 422 -8.79 43.38 1.32
C VAL A 422 -7.89 42.77 0.25
N GLY A 423 -8.47 41.90 -0.58
CA GLY A 423 -7.76 41.09 -1.57
C GLY A 423 -8.05 41.49 -3.02
N SER A 424 -7.26 40.90 -3.91
CA SER A 424 -7.41 40.94 -5.37
C SER A 424 -8.73 40.32 -5.83
N ALA A 425 -9.07 39.15 -5.30
CA ALA A 425 -10.21 38.30 -5.66
C ALA A 425 -10.69 37.49 -4.44
N GLY A 426 -11.61 36.55 -4.65
CA GLY A 426 -12.24 35.74 -3.59
C GLY A 426 -11.26 34.87 -2.80
N LEU A 427 -11.73 34.33 -1.67
CA LEU A 427 -10.96 33.42 -0.82
C LEU A 427 -10.92 32.01 -1.42
N GLN A 428 -9.77 31.34 -1.35
CA GLN A 428 -9.53 30.01 -1.92
C GLN A 428 -9.07 28.97 -0.88
N GLY A 429 -8.26 29.39 0.10
CA GLY A 429 -7.74 28.50 1.12
C GLY A 429 -7.62 29.17 2.49
N VAL A 430 -7.74 28.33 3.51
CA VAL A 430 -7.23 28.60 4.86
C VAL A 430 -6.46 27.34 5.26
N MET A 431 -5.29 27.51 5.86
CA MET A 431 -4.36 26.42 6.20
C MET A 431 -3.74 26.72 7.57
N TRP A 432 -4.02 25.88 8.57
CA TRP A 432 -3.34 25.97 9.87
C TRP A 432 -1.88 25.54 9.75
N VAL A 433 -0.98 26.35 10.29
CA VAL A 433 0.42 26.00 10.49
C VAL A 433 0.57 25.60 11.97
N PRO A 434 0.85 24.32 12.31
CA PRO A 434 0.99 23.92 13.71
C PRO A 434 2.19 24.59 14.36
N ALA A 435 2.08 25.01 15.63
CA ALA A 435 3.22 25.50 16.42
C ALA A 435 4.40 24.50 16.44
N ALA A 436 4.10 23.20 16.43
CA ALA A 436 5.07 22.10 16.34
C ALA A 436 5.95 22.11 15.06
N SER A 437 5.60 22.89 14.04
CA SER A 437 6.45 23.11 12.84
C SER A 437 7.69 23.96 13.13
N GLY A 438 7.74 24.67 14.26
CA GLY A 438 8.81 25.60 14.63
C GLY A 438 8.85 26.90 13.80
N LEU A 439 7.98 27.06 12.80
CA LEU A 439 7.91 28.27 11.95
C LEU A 439 7.35 29.49 12.71
N TYR A 440 6.47 29.25 13.68
CA TYR A 440 5.80 30.26 14.48
C TYR A 440 5.68 29.79 15.94
N ALA A 441 5.64 30.74 16.88
CA ALA A 441 5.49 30.47 18.32
C ALA A 441 4.05 30.11 18.74
N THR A 442 3.11 30.13 17.79
CA THR A 442 1.69 29.77 17.94
C THR A 442 1.27 28.89 16.76
N SER A 443 0.01 28.46 16.69
CA SER A 443 -0.54 27.74 15.53
C SER A 443 -1.35 28.69 14.61
N PRO A 444 -0.75 29.56 13.76
CA PRO A 444 -1.50 30.53 12.98
C PRO A 444 -2.22 29.95 11.76
N ALA A 445 -3.34 30.56 11.36
CA ALA A 445 -3.96 30.29 10.08
C ALA A 445 -3.37 31.16 8.95
N VAL A 446 -2.87 30.50 7.91
CA VAL A 446 -2.48 31.10 6.63
C VAL A 446 -3.71 31.19 5.73
N VAL A 447 -4.06 32.40 5.30
CA VAL A 447 -5.26 32.73 4.52
C VAL A 447 -4.86 33.07 3.08
N THR A 448 -5.40 32.39 2.06
CA THR A 448 -5.07 32.61 0.64
C THR A 448 -6.27 33.02 -0.21
N SER A 449 -6.07 33.99 -1.12
CA SER A 449 -7.06 34.41 -2.11
C SER A 449 -6.75 33.91 -3.53
N GLU A 450 -7.64 34.18 -4.48
CA GLU A 450 -7.30 34.26 -5.90
C GLU A 450 -6.42 35.49 -6.21
N GLY A 451 -5.76 35.45 -7.37
CA GLY A 451 -5.20 36.64 -8.03
C GLY A 451 -6.23 37.35 -8.93
N VAL A 452 -5.80 38.39 -9.63
CA VAL A 452 -6.55 38.99 -10.76
C VAL A 452 -5.59 39.36 -11.86
N ASN A 453 -6.04 39.49 -13.11
CA ASN A 453 -5.18 39.82 -14.26
C ASN A 453 -4.19 40.98 -13.96
N GLY A 454 -2.90 40.64 -13.82
CA GLY A 454 -1.82 41.57 -13.43
C GLY A 454 -1.34 41.51 -11.97
N LYS A 455 -1.95 40.67 -11.10
CA LYS A 455 -1.58 40.43 -9.70
C LYS A 455 -1.74 38.93 -9.37
N GLY A 456 -0.73 38.32 -8.76
CA GLY A 456 -0.88 36.97 -8.20
C GLY A 456 -1.80 36.94 -6.97
N PHE A 457 -2.02 35.74 -6.44
CA PHE A 457 -2.71 35.56 -5.16
C PHE A 457 -2.06 36.36 -4.01
N GLN A 458 -2.85 36.64 -2.98
CA GLN A 458 -2.39 37.28 -1.75
C GLN A 458 -2.51 36.31 -0.58
N THR A 459 -1.65 36.51 0.44
CA THR A 459 -1.58 35.68 1.64
C THR A 459 -1.55 36.54 2.88
N TRP A 460 -2.23 36.13 3.94
CA TRP A 460 -2.18 36.78 5.26
C TRP A 460 -2.08 35.76 6.39
N ILE A 461 -1.47 36.16 7.50
CA ILE A 461 -1.59 35.49 8.79
C ILE A 461 -2.81 36.04 9.52
N LEU A 462 -3.74 35.16 9.92
CA LEU A 462 -5.05 35.52 10.49
C LEU A 462 -4.92 36.37 11.77
N GLU A 463 -4.02 35.97 12.67
CA GLU A 463 -3.91 36.49 14.03
C GLU A 463 -3.27 37.89 14.05
N THR A 464 -2.32 38.12 13.15
CA THR A 464 -1.51 39.35 13.08
C THR A 464 -1.96 40.32 11.98
N ASN A 465 -2.74 39.85 11.00
CA ASN A 465 -3.03 40.58 9.74
C ASN A 465 -1.75 40.98 8.96
N VAL A 466 -0.63 40.30 9.19
CA VAL A 466 0.57 40.47 8.36
C VAL A 466 0.28 39.84 7.01
N GLN A 467 0.23 40.67 5.96
CA GLN A 467 0.27 40.18 4.59
C GLN A 467 1.66 39.60 4.32
N ILE A 468 1.71 38.35 3.87
CA ILE A 468 2.92 37.73 3.34
C ILE A 468 2.94 38.04 1.84
N PRO A 469 3.83 38.93 1.34
CA PRO A 469 3.98 39.14 -0.09
C PRO A 469 4.63 37.89 -0.71
N GLY A 470 4.13 37.43 -1.86
CA GLY A 470 4.89 36.48 -2.68
C GLY A 470 6.17 37.17 -3.17
N THR A 471 7.33 36.78 -2.63
CA THR A 471 8.59 37.55 -2.68
C THR A 471 9.34 37.43 -4.02
N GLY A 472 8.63 37.61 -5.13
CA GLY A 472 9.19 37.59 -6.48
C GLY A 472 8.46 38.54 -7.43
N THR A 473 9.21 39.37 -8.15
CA THR A 473 8.67 40.28 -9.18
C THR A 473 8.29 39.52 -10.45
N ASN A 474 7.22 38.72 -10.39
CA ASN A 474 6.40 38.24 -11.50
C ASN A 474 5.15 37.56 -10.93
N SER A 475 4.02 37.58 -11.64
CA SER A 475 2.74 37.06 -11.12
C SER A 475 2.88 35.65 -10.53
N PHE A 476 2.35 35.44 -9.32
CA PHE A 476 2.37 34.12 -8.71
C PHE A 476 1.43 33.14 -9.42
N GLY A 477 0.28 33.62 -9.90
CA GLY A 477 -0.85 32.83 -10.41
C GLY A 477 -2.01 32.86 -9.41
N ASN A 478 -3.00 31.99 -9.61
CA ASN A 478 -4.07 31.76 -8.63
C ASN A 478 -3.70 30.60 -7.71
N ALA A 479 -3.84 30.80 -6.40
CA ALA A 479 -3.88 29.71 -5.44
C ALA A 479 -5.26 29.04 -5.46
N GLY A 480 -5.28 27.72 -5.25
CA GLY A 480 -6.47 26.96 -4.88
C GLY A 480 -6.38 26.53 -3.41
N ARG A 481 -6.76 25.28 -3.14
CA ARG A 481 -6.63 24.67 -1.82
C ARG A 481 -5.23 24.18 -1.54
N GLY A 482 -4.94 23.99 -0.26
CA GLY A 482 -3.68 23.43 0.19
C GLY A 482 -3.75 22.97 1.64
N ALA A 483 -2.74 22.19 2.01
CA ALA A 483 -2.64 21.56 3.32
C ALA A 483 -1.20 21.66 3.83
N PHE A 484 -1.07 21.89 5.14
CA PHE A 484 0.23 21.95 5.81
C PHE A 484 0.69 20.54 6.17
N ARG A 485 1.97 20.24 6.00
CA ARG A 485 2.52 18.90 6.24
C ARG A 485 2.41 18.52 7.73
N PRO A 486 1.74 17.41 8.09
CA PRO A 486 1.80 16.86 9.44
C PRO A 486 3.25 16.62 9.87
N GLY A 487 3.64 17.08 11.06
CA GLY A 487 5.02 16.97 11.56
C GLY A 487 6.10 17.70 10.74
N GLY A 488 5.73 18.49 9.73
CA GLY A 488 6.67 19.12 8.80
C GLY A 488 6.91 20.61 9.02
N THR A 489 7.79 21.17 8.19
CA THR A 489 8.17 22.60 8.19
C THR A 489 7.70 23.35 6.94
N TYR A 490 6.68 22.84 6.23
CA TYR A 490 6.10 23.49 5.05
C TYR A 490 4.67 23.04 4.75
N GLY A 491 3.94 23.84 3.97
CA GLY A 491 2.67 23.47 3.36
C GLY A 491 2.70 23.54 1.84
N LEU A 492 1.75 22.88 1.19
CA LEU A 492 1.59 22.87 -0.26
C LEU A 492 0.24 23.44 -0.64
N VAL A 493 0.20 24.29 -1.67
CA VAL A 493 -1.03 24.90 -2.20
C VAL A 493 -1.09 24.71 -3.72
N ALA A 494 -2.23 24.24 -4.19
CA ALA A 494 -2.54 24.04 -5.60
C ALA A 494 -2.51 25.36 -6.38
N GLY A 495 -2.05 25.34 -7.64
CA GLY A 495 -1.99 26.50 -8.53
C GLY A 495 -3.03 26.48 -9.63
N THR A 496 -4.29 26.76 -9.32
CA THR A 496 -5.51 26.56 -10.15
C THR A 496 -5.54 27.24 -11.52
N SER A 497 -4.50 27.98 -11.90
CA SER A 497 -4.34 28.61 -13.23
C SER A 497 -3.01 28.25 -13.93
N SER A 498 -2.41 27.09 -13.59
CA SER A 498 -1.05 26.71 -13.99
C SER A 498 -0.69 25.28 -13.61
N ASN A 499 0.32 24.66 -14.24
CA ASN A 499 0.89 23.38 -13.80
C ASN A 499 1.82 23.51 -12.57
N ILE A 500 1.41 24.28 -11.55
CA ILE A 500 2.25 24.70 -10.43
C ILE A 500 1.65 24.28 -9.08
N VAL A 501 2.50 23.84 -8.16
CA VAL A 501 2.22 23.87 -6.71
C VAL A 501 3.10 24.92 -6.05
N TYR A 502 2.51 25.70 -5.16
CA TYR A 502 3.21 26.66 -4.32
C TYR A 502 3.60 26.01 -3.00
N VAL A 503 4.83 26.24 -2.55
CA VAL A 503 5.34 25.74 -1.27
C VAL A 503 5.43 26.88 -0.28
N PHE A 504 4.75 26.75 0.85
CA PHE A 504 4.78 27.72 1.94
C PHE A 504 5.80 27.31 3.01
N THR A 505 6.75 28.18 3.34
CA THR A 505 7.87 27.86 4.26
C THR A 505 7.94 28.76 5.50
N GLY A 506 6.81 29.34 5.94
CA GLY A 506 6.75 30.15 7.17
C GLY A 506 7.05 31.65 6.95
N GLY A 507 6.97 32.13 5.72
CA GLY A 507 7.20 33.55 5.40
C GLY A 507 7.55 33.84 3.94
N ASP A 508 7.91 32.82 3.17
CA ASP A 508 8.17 32.92 1.73
C ASP A 508 7.40 31.83 0.95
N TRP A 509 7.31 32.01 -0.37
CA TRP A 509 6.57 31.18 -1.30
C TRP A 509 7.47 30.70 -2.45
N GLN A 510 7.79 29.40 -2.48
CA GLN A 510 8.47 28.77 -3.61
C GLN A 510 7.44 28.29 -4.66
N LYS A 511 7.88 28.10 -5.91
CA LYS A 511 7.07 27.53 -7.00
C LYS A 511 7.68 26.22 -7.49
N THR A 512 6.84 25.21 -7.68
CA THR A 512 7.21 23.90 -8.21
C THR A 512 6.38 23.60 -9.45
N TYR A 513 7.03 23.22 -10.55
CA TYR A 513 6.36 22.88 -11.81
C TYR A 513 6.13 21.36 -11.88
N LEU A 514 4.87 20.96 -12.05
CA LEU A 514 4.46 19.57 -12.16
C LEU A 514 4.51 19.13 -13.63
N GLY A 515 5.73 18.83 -14.08
CA GLY A 515 6.01 18.42 -15.45
C GLY A 515 6.09 19.57 -16.46
N THR A 516 5.88 19.25 -17.73
CA THR A 516 5.90 20.24 -18.83
C THR A 516 4.57 20.99 -18.94
N ASN A 517 4.50 21.99 -19.84
CA ASN A 517 3.38 22.94 -19.96
C ASN A 517 2.01 22.34 -20.37
N ASN A 518 1.88 21.02 -20.42
CA ASN A 518 0.61 20.29 -20.62
C ASN A 518 0.08 19.66 -19.31
N GLY A 519 0.75 19.84 -18.17
CA GLY A 519 0.21 19.41 -16.87
C GLY A 519 -1.09 20.16 -16.53
N GLY A 520 -2.10 19.44 -16.06
CA GLY A 520 -3.37 20.02 -15.62
C GLY A 520 -3.21 20.98 -14.45
N SER A 521 -4.16 21.91 -14.30
CA SER A 521 -4.17 22.86 -13.18
C SER A 521 -4.48 22.12 -11.86
N PRO A 522 -3.60 22.13 -10.85
CA PRO A 522 -3.90 21.56 -9.54
C PRO A 522 -5.11 22.24 -8.90
N THR A 523 -5.97 21.43 -8.28
CA THR A 523 -7.21 21.85 -7.62
C THR A 523 -7.11 21.72 -6.10
N ALA A 524 -6.55 20.60 -5.62
CA ALA A 524 -6.42 20.26 -4.20
C ALA A 524 -5.12 19.50 -3.88
N VAL A 525 -4.77 19.50 -2.59
CA VAL A 525 -3.64 18.77 -2.01
C VAL A 525 -4.09 18.16 -0.69
N SER A 526 -3.84 16.87 -0.46
CA SER A 526 -4.01 16.24 0.87
C SER A 526 -2.79 15.38 1.24
N TRP A 527 -2.42 15.43 2.53
CA TRP A 527 -1.31 14.69 3.12
C TRP A 527 -1.80 13.41 3.78
N ARG A 528 -1.04 12.31 3.68
CA ARG A 528 -1.18 11.16 4.57
C ARG A 528 -1.04 11.68 6.02
N PRO A 529 -1.83 11.19 7.01
CA PRO A 529 -1.86 11.77 8.36
C PRO A 529 -0.52 11.84 9.10
N ASP A 530 0.46 11.01 8.73
CA ASP A 530 1.83 10.98 9.24
C ASP A 530 2.76 12.05 8.61
N GLY A 531 2.35 12.66 7.50
CA GLY A 531 3.17 13.58 6.71
C GLY A 531 4.31 12.93 5.92
N SER A 532 4.27 11.62 5.64
CA SER A 532 5.27 10.96 4.77
C SER A 532 4.99 11.15 3.27
N ARG A 533 3.76 11.54 2.91
CA ARG A 533 3.31 11.63 1.52
C ARG A 533 2.17 12.64 1.34
N ALA A 534 2.06 13.24 0.16
CA ALA A 534 0.87 13.96 -0.28
C ALA A 534 0.50 13.62 -1.72
N LEU A 535 -0.80 13.61 -2.02
CA LEU A 535 -1.28 13.64 -3.40
C LEU A 535 -1.74 15.05 -3.76
N VAL A 536 -1.49 15.42 -5.01
CA VAL A 536 -1.98 16.64 -5.66
C VAL A 536 -2.84 16.21 -6.84
N VAL A 537 -4.11 16.58 -6.84
CA VAL A 537 -5.05 16.29 -7.92
C VAL A 537 -5.33 17.54 -8.77
N ALA A 538 -5.72 17.32 -10.01
CA ALA A 538 -5.86 18.35 -11.03
C ALA A 538 -6.91 18.02 -12.10
N GLY A 539 -7.23 19.03 -12.91
CA GLY A 539 -7.99 18.86 -14.14
C GLY A 539 -7.32 17.93 -15.15
N SER A 540 -8.12 17.27 -15.98
CA SER A 540 -7.64 16.31 -16.98
C SER A 540 -6.85 16.97 -18.12
N THR A 541 -5.81 16.29 -18.63
CA THR A 541 -5.09 16.71 -19.83
C THR A 541 -4.58 15.52 -20.64
N GLY A 542 -3.95 15.78 -21.79
CA GLY A 542 -3.25 14.76 -22.58
C GLY A 542 -3.96 14.35 -23.88
N SER A 543 -3.37 13.38 -24.57
CA SER A 543 -4.00 12.63 -25.66
C SER A 543 -3.30 11.26 -25.74
N PRO A 544 -3.90 10.17 -25.21
CA PRO A 544 -5.25 10.07 -24.61
C PRO A 544 -5.44 10.95 -23.36
N VAL A 545 -6.70 11.17 -22.96
CA VAL A 545 -7.05 11.95 -21.77
C VAL A 545 -6.67 11.18 -20.50
N GLU A 546 -6.02 11.87 -19.57
CA GLU A 546 -5.54 11.39 -18.27
C GLU A 546 -6.04 12.34 -17.17
N ALA A 547 -6.60 11.82 -16.08
CA ALA A 547 -6.85 12.64 -14.89
C ALA A 547 -5.56 12.84 -14.12
N LYS A 548 -5.21 14.10 -13.86
CA LYS A 548 -3.87 14.46 -13.40
C LYS A 548 -3.72 14.32 -11.89
N VAL A 549 -2.74 13.50 -11.50
CA VAL A 549 -2.39 13.21 -10.11
C VAL A 549 -0.87 13.18 -9.99
N TRP A 550 -0.32 13.88 -8.99
CA TRP A 550 1.09 13.81 -8.64
C TRP A 550 1.28 13.40 -7.18
N ASP A 551 2.27 12.54 -6.96
CA ASP A 551 2.67 11.97 -5.69
C ASP A 551 3.93 12.68 -5.19
N HIS A 552 3.86 13.21 -3.97
CA HIS A 552 4.91 13.98 -3.33
C HIS A 552 5.40 13.29 -2.07
N ARG A 553 6.63 12.75 -2.09
CA ARG A 553 7.28 12.12 -0.93
C ARG A 553 8.45 12.99 -0.42
N PRO A 554 8.41 13.50 0.83
CA PRO A 554 9.54 14.20 1.44
C PRO A 554 10.61 13.20 1.91
N SER A 555 11.86 13.40 1.53
CA SER A 555 12.98 12.50 1.92
C SER A 555 13.46 12.65 3.37
N GLY A 556 12.76 13.41 4.21
CA GLY A 556 13.10 13.59 5.61
C GLY A 556 12.23 14.62 6.35
N PRO A 557 12.54 14.91 7.62
CA PRO A 557 11.77 15.85 8.44
C PRO A 557 12.06 17.33 8.14
N GLY A 558 13.23 17.66 7.56
CA GLY A 558 13.70 19.04 7.42
C GLY A 558 13.67 19.59 5.98
N SER A 559 12.80 20.58 5.74
CA SER A 559 12.67 21.36 4.49
C SER A 559 12.14 20.61 3.25
N TYR A 560 11.57 21.39 2.32
CA TYR A 560 10.99 20.93 1.07
C TYR A 560 12.04 20.50 0.00
N ASN A 561 13.24 21.09 0.04
CA ASN A 561 14.19 21.09 -1.09
C ASN A 561 14.78 19.72 -1.48
N ALA A 562 14.47 18.65 -0.75
CA ALA A 562 14.96 17.29 -1.00
C ALA A 562 13.83 16.29 -1.32
N ALA A 563 12.58 16.74 -1.47
CA ALA A 563 11.44 15.88 -1.78
C ALA A 563 11.38 15.44 -3.25
N THR A 564 10.75 14.29 -3.51
CA THR A 564 10.47 13.79 -4.86
C THR A 564 9.05 14.14 -5.31
N TRP A 565 8.85 14.13 -6.64
CA TRP A 565 7.57 14.27 -7.30
C TRP A 565 7.46 13.23 -8.41
N THR A 566 6.41 12.42 -8.38
CA THR A 566 6.10 11.40 -9.38
C THR A 566 4.76 11.74 -10.04
N ASP A 567 4.68 11.65 -11.38
CA ASP A 567 3.39 11.69 -12.08
C ASP A 567 2.77 10.30 -12.00
N VAL A 568 1.61 10.21 -11.35
CA VAL A 568 0.86 8.98 -11.07
C VAL A 568 -0.57 9.08 -11.63
N SER A 569 -0.74 9.88 -12.69
CA SER A 569 -2.03 10.19 -13.32
C SER A 569 -2.83 8.95 -13.71
N ILE A 570 -4.16 9.06 -13.65
CA ILE A 570 -5.06 7.98 -14.07
C ILE A 570 -5.02 7.86 -15.59
N ALA A 571 -4.24 6.90 -16.08
CA ALA A 571 -4.09 6.62 -17.51
C ALA A 571 -5.40 6.14 -18.13
N GLY A 572 -5.70 6.59 -19.35
CA GLY A 572 -6.87 6.13 -20.10
C GLY A 572 -8.24 6.61 -19.55
N PHE A 573 -8.25 7.67 -18.74
CA PHE A 573 -9.43 8.29 -18.12
C PHE A 573 -10.57 8.62 -19.11
N GLY A 574 -10.26 8.87 -20.39
CA GLY A 574 -11.24 9.05 -21.46
C GLY A 574 -11.94 7.78 -21.97
N ASN A 575 -11.77 6.63 -21.29
CA ASN A 575 -12.47 5.38 -21.59
C ASN A 575 -13.40 5.00 -20.43
N PRO A 576 -14.38 4.10 -20.65
CA PRO A 576 -15.10 3.45 -19.55
C PRO A 576 -14.12 2.79 -18.56
N PRO A 577 -14.39 2.84 -17.24
CA PRO A 577 -15.63 3.31 -16.60
C PRO A 577 -15.71 4.83 -16.39
N TYR A 578 -14.58 5.55 -16.45
CA TYR A 578 -14.51 6.98 -16.11
C TYR A 578 -15.19 7.88 -17.15
N ASN A 579 -14.97 7.61 -18.45
CA ASN A 579 -15.49 8.37 -19.60
C ASN A 579 -15.15 9.88 -19.59
N GLY A 580 -14.09 10.30 -18.91
CA GLY A 580 -13.76 11.71 -18.70
C GLY A 580 -13.17 12.41 -19.93
N ASP A 581 -13.57 13.65 -20.16
CA ASP A 581 -13.04 14.52 -21.22
C ASP A 581 -12.17 15.65 -20.64
N PHE A 582 -11.98 16.76 -21.38
CA PHE A 582 -11.17 17.91 -20.96
C PHE A 582 -11.88 18.89 -20.00
N ASP A 583 -13.17 18.71 -19.75
CA ASP A 583 -13.95 19.47 -18.77
C ASP A 583 -14.18 18.65 -17.47
N SER A 584 -13.69 17.40 -17.44
CA SER A 584 -13.77 16.43 -16.35
C SER A 584 -12.60 16.57 -15.34
N ASP A 585 -12.82 17.35 -14.28
CA ASP A 585 -11.81 17.67 -13.25
C ASP A 585 -11.84 16.72 -12.04
N LEU A 586 -10.67 16.36 -11.50
CA LEU A 586 -10.56 15.97 -10.09
C LEU A 586 -10.47 17.24 -9.22
N LEU A 587 -11.32 17.34 -8.19
CA LEU A 587 -11.57 18.57 -7.42
C LEU A 587 -11.12 18.54 -5.95
N ASP A 588 -11.00 17.36 -5.35
CA ASP A 588 -10.58 17.14 -3.96
C ASP A 588 -10.07 15.70 -3.79
N VAL A 589 -9.20 15.50 -2.79
CA VAL A 589 -8.59 14.20 -2.47
C VAL A 589 -8.44 14.10 -0.96
N ASP A 590 -8.65 12.91 -0.39
CA ASP A 590 -8.40 12.68 1.03
C ASP A 590 -8.01 11.23 1.38
N TRP A 591 -7.11 11.11 2.35
CA TRP A 591 -6.52 9.85 2.80
C TRP A 591 -7.33 9.22 3.93
N ARG A 592 -7.46 7.89 3.94
CA ARG A 592 -8.17 7.15 4.99
C ARG A 592 -7.30 7.06 6.27
N PRO A 593 -7.72 7.66 7.41
CA PRO A 593 -7.04 7.47 8.67
C PRO A 593 -7.05 6.00 9.08
N GLY A 594 -5.96 5.52 9.68
CA GLY A 594 -5.85 4.14 10.15
C GLY A 594 -5.80 3.06 9.05
N SER A 595 -5.81 3.42 7.76
CA SER A 595 -5.60 2.44 6.69
C SER A 595 -4.16 1.94 6.70
N LEU A 596 -4.00 0.62 6.57
CA LEU A 596 -2.71 -0.05 6.38
C LEU A 596 -2.33 -0.18 4.89
N CYS A 597 -3.17 0.31 3.99
CA CYS A 597 -3.07 0.05 2.54
C CYS A 597 -2.85 1.35 1.72
N ASP A 598 -2.42 2.43 2.38
CA ASP A 598 -2.34 3.79 1.84
C ASP A 598 -3.59 4.24 1.04
N GLU A 599 -4.76 3.81 1.54
CA GLU A 599 -6.05 4.03 0.89
C GLU A 599 -6.55 5.47 0.99
N GLY A 600 -7.31 5.92 0.00
CA GLY A 600 -8.10 7.13 0.08
C GLY A 600 -9.13 7.26 -1.04
N LEU A 601 -9.69 8.47 -1.15
CA LEU A 601 -10.69 8.82 -2.16
C LEU A 601 -10.30 10.11 -2.89
N MET A 602 -10.61 10.17 -4.18
CA MET A 602 -10.62 11.37 -4.99
C MET A 602 -12.04 11.62 -5.51
N VAL A 603 -12.45 12.88 -5.60
CA VAL A 603 -13.74 13.27 -6.16
C VAL A 603 -13.61 14.32 -7.25
N GLY A 604 -14.56 14.34 -8.18
CA GLY A 604 -14.53 15.23 -9.33
C GLY A 604 -15.90 15.51 -9.97
N SER A 605 -15.88 16.29 -11.05
CA SER A 605 -17.06 16.66 -11.83
C SER A 605 -16.75 16.82 -13.31
N ASP A 606 -17.67 16.42 -14.18
CA ASP A 606 -17.71 16.86 -15.57
C ASP A 606 -18.37 18.24 -15.64
N ASN A 607 -17.60 19.29 -15.97
CA ASN A 607 -18.14 20.64 -16.13
C ASN A 607 -19.03 20.80 -17.39
N GLY A 608 -19.04 19.79 -18.28
CA GLY A 608 -20.30 19.30 -18.84
C GLY A 608 -20.57 19.55 -20.32
N SER A 609 -21.10 18.52 -21.00
CA SER A 609 -21.73 18.68 -22.33
C SER A 609 -23.15 18.08 -22.46
N ALA A 610 -24.15 18.90 -22.09
CA ALA A 610 -25.55 18.90 -22.58
C ALA A 610 -26.45 17.64 -22.51
N PHE A 611 -25.95 16.44 -22.22
CA PHE A 611 -26.69 15.18 -22.35
C PHE A 611 -27.03 14.49 -21.01
N SER A 612 -28.00 15.08 -20.30
CA SER A 612 -28.51 14.57 -19.02
C SER A 612 -27.50 14.67 -17.86
N PRO A 613 -27.90 14.40 -16.60
CA PRO A 613 -27.39 15.16 -15.48
C PRO A 613 -26.03 14.65 -14.98
N THR A 614 -25.27 15.56 -14.38
CA THR A 614 -23.90 15.35 -13.96
C THR A 614 -23.75 14.16 -13.02
N LEU A 615 -22.98 13.18 -13.48
CA LEU A 615 -22.41 12.11 -12.68
C LEU A 615 -21.03 12.61 -12.25
N GLY A 616 -20.93 13.20 -11.05
CA GLY A 616 -19.63 13.50 -10.49
C GLY A 616 -18.79 12.23 -10.34
N LEU A 617 -17.48 12.37 -10.27
CA LEU A 617 -16.55 11.24 -10.28
C LEU A 617 -16.16 10.88 -8.85
N LEU A 618 -16.07 9.57 -8.56
CA LEU A 618 -15.54 9.03 -7.31
C LEU A 618 -14.53 7.93 -7.65
N VAL A 619 -13.29 8.13 -7.21
CA VAL A 619 -12.18 7.20 -7.42
C VAL A 619 -11.63 6.79 -6.06
N ARG A 620 -11.65 5.49 -5.78
CA ARG A 620 -10.89 4.89 -4.68
C ARG A 620 -9.46 4.70 -5.14
N PHE A 621 -8.49 5.05 -4.30
CA PHE A 621 -7.08 4.81 -4.56
C PHE A 621 -6.42 4.10 -3.38
N TRP A 622 -5.33 3.38 -3.64
CA TRP A 622 -4.47 2.73 -2.65
C TRP A 622 -3.08 2.50 -3.25
N ASP A 623 -2.03 2.29 -2.45
CA ASP A 623 -0.71 1.93 -2.97
C ASP A 623 -0.62 0.41 -3.13
N GLN A 624 -0.19 -0.09 -4.29
CA GLN A 624 -0.11 -1.54 -4.52
C GLN A 624 0.96 -2.21 -3.66
N ASP A 625 2.03 -1.49 -3.31
CA ASP A 625 3.22 -2.05 -2.69
C ASP A 625 3.18 -2.02 -1.14
N ASP A 626 2.07 -1.59 -0.53
CA ASP A 626 1.92 -1.61 0.94
C ASP A 626 1.61 -3.06 1.38
N PRO A 627 2.50 -3.74 2.15
CA PRO A 627 2.42 -5.18 2.40
C PRO A 627 1.24 -5.60 3.29
N ASP A 628 0.51 -4.64 3.88
CA ASP A 628 -0.66 -4.86 4.73
C ASP A 628 -1.99 -4.68 3.94
N CYS A 629 -1.97 -4.75 2.59
CA CYS A 629 -3.14 -4.58 1.71
C CYS A 629 -3.98 -5.86 1.40
N ASP A 630 -3.46 -7.07 1.62
CA ASP A 630 -4.08 -8.37 1.24
C ASP A 630 -4.85 -9.07 2.38
#